data_AF-A0A352AS79-F1
#
_entry.id   AF-A0A352AS79-F1
#
_cell.length_a   1.000
_cell.length_b   1.000
_cell.length_c   1.000
_cell.angle_alpha   90.00
_cell.angle_beta   90.00
_cell.angle_gamma   90.00
#
_symmetry.space_group_name_H-M   'P 1'
#
loop_
_entity.id
_entity.type
_entity.pdbx_description
1 polymer ?
#
loop_
_entity_poly.entity_id
_entity_poly.type
_entity_poly.pdbx_seq_one_letter_code
_entity_poly.pdbx_strand_id
1 'polypeptide(L)'
;MQLSKITLSQSYYSPQVEALRDRLLGWDSPNQEQLGEIGTVEFQWGRLLDSILELCPPNREQEQAIIHLESVREWARKSIIRGSQP
;
A
#
# COMPACT_ATOMS: atom_id res chain seq x y z
N MET A 1 32.24 -19.46 -17.85
CA MET A 1 31.16 -18.49 -18.10
C MET A 1 30.92 -17.71 -16.81
N GLN A 2 31.29 -16.43 -16.77
CA GLN A 2 30.96 -15.56 -15.65
C GLN A 2 29.58 -14.96 -15.88
N LEU A 3 28.67 -15.17 -14.93
CA LEU A 3 27.41 -14.44 -14.83
C LEU A 3 27.74 -13.05 -14.30
N SER A 4 27.87 -12.08 -15.20
CA SER A 4 27.96 -10.68 -14.82
C SER A 4 26.64 -10.27 -14.16
N LYS A 5 26.74 -9.89 -12.89
CA LYS A 5 25.70 -9.22 -12.12
C LYS A 5 25.13 -8.10 -12.98
N ILE A 6 23.83 -8.19 -13.31
CA ILE A 6 23.11 -7.08 -13.92
C ILE A 6 23.01 -6.01 -12.85
N THR A 7 24.01 -5.14 -12.82
CA THR A 7 23.92 -3.87 -12.11
C THR A 7 22.89 -3.06 -12.89
N LEU A 8 21.64 -3.04 -12.41
CA LEU A 8 20.64 -2.07 -12.85
C LEU A 8 21.23 -0.70 -12.51
N SER A 9 21.93 -0.11 -13.48
CA SER A 9 22.44 1.25 -13.36
C SER A 9 21.27 2.16 -13.06
N GLN A 10 21.40 2.97 -12.01
CA GLN A 10 20.60 4.16 -11.76
C GLN A 10 20.71 5.09 -12.98
N SER A 11 19.95 4.80 -14.04
CA SER A 11 19.77 5.73 -15.14
C SER A 11 18.84 6.81 -14.62
N TYR A 12 19.33 8.04 -14.56
CA TYR A 12 18.53 9.24 -14.31
C TYR A 12 17.37 9.26 -15.31
N TYR A 13 16.21 8.77 -14.87
CA TYR A 13 14.99 8.88 -15.65
C TYR A 13 14.63 10.37 -15.70
N SER A 14 14.25 10.86 -16.88
CA SER A 14 13.74 12.22 -16.96
C SER A 14 12.44 12.31 -16.15
N PRO A 15 12.08 13.50 -15.62
CA PRO A 15 10.85 13.68 -14.85
C PRO A 15 9.59 13.19 -15.60
N GLN A 16 9.62 13.21 -16.94
CA GLN A 16 8.52 12.68 -17.75
C GLN A 16 8.43 11.14 -17.71
N VAL A 17 9.56 10.43 -17.63
CA VAL A 17 9.57 8.97 -17.54
C VAL A 17 9.19 8.50 -16.13
N GLU A 18 9.58 9.23 -15.09
CA GLU A 18 9.08 9.00 -13.73
C GLU A 18 7.57 9.26 -13.65
N ALA A 19 7.09 10.39 -14.16
CA ALA A 19 5.66 10.69 -14.20
C ALA A 19 4.87 9.66 -15.02
N LEU A 20 5.43 9.15 -16.13
CA LEU A 20 4.81 8.10 -16.91
C LEU A 20 4.80 6.76 -16.18
N ARG A 21 5.89 6.39 -15.50
CA ARG A 21 5.97 5.18 -14.66
C ARG A 21 4.96 5.26 -13.52
N ASP A 22 4.91 6.39 -12.83
CA ASP A 22 4.02 6.61 -11.69
C ASP A 22 2.55 6.59 -12.14
N ARG A 23 2.23 7.18 -13.31
CA ARG A 23 0.91 7.05 -13.96
C ARG A 23 0.59 5.62 -14.42
N LEU A 24 1.54 4.90 -15.02
CA LEU A 24 1.33 3.56 -15.59
C LEU A 24 1.21 2.49 -14.49
N LEU A 25 1.91 2.68 -13.36
CA LEU A 25 1.85 1.82 -12.19
C LEU A 25 0.76 2.25 -11.19
N GLY A 26 0.06 3.37 -11.45
CA GLY A 26 -0.98 3.91 -10.58
C GLY A 26 -0.45 4.32 -9.20
N TRP A 27 0.85 4.64 -9.11
CA TRP A 27 1.52 5.07 -7.91
C TRP A 27 1.69 6.59 -7.96
N ASP A 28 0.58 7.31 -7.97
CA ASP A 28 0.63 8.71 -7.58
C ASP A 28 1.11 8.73 -6.12
N SER A 29 2.29 9.30 -5.88
CA SER A 29 2.83 9.38 -4.52
C SER A 29 1.88 10.23 -3.66
N PRO A 30 1.42 9.73 -2.50
CA PRO A 30 0.45 10.46 -1.70
C PRO A 30 1.01 11.81 -1.25
N ASN A 31 0.22 12.87 -1.37
CA ASN A 31 0.52 14.18 -0.81
C ASN A 31 0.36 14.17 0.73
N GLN A 32 0.70 15.28 1.39
CA GLN A 32 0.72 15.32 2.86
C GLN A 32 -0.66 15.11 3.52
N GLU A 33 -1.73 15.57 2.88
CA GLU A 33 -3.10 15.33 3.35
C GLU A 33 -3.47 13.85 3.22
N GLN A 34 -3.19 13.27 2.05
CA GLN A 34 -3.39 11.83 1.79
C GLN A 34 -2.56 10.95 2.73
N LEU A 35 -1.35 11.35 3.09
CA LEU A 35 -0.53 10.65 4.10
C LEU A 35 -1.19 10.69 5.49
N GLY A 36 -1.83 11.80 5.87
CA GLY A 36 -2.59 11.90 7.11
C GLY A 36 -3.82 10.97 7.14
N GLU A 37 -4.57 10.92 6.04
CA GLU A 37 -5.71 10.01 5.89
C GLU A 37 -5.26 8.54 5.91
N ILE A 38 -4.20 8.21 5.16
CA ILE A 38 -3.59 6.87 5.19
C ILE A 38 -3.16 6.53 6.61
N GLY A 39 -2.49 7.44 7.32
CA GLY A 39 -2.09 7.22 8.71
C GLY A 39 -3.27 6.91 9.64
N THR A 40 -4.42 7.56 9.42
CA THR A 40 -5.65 7.29 10.17
C THR A 40 -6.20 5.89 9.87
N VAL A 41 -6.24 5.49 8.60
CA VAL A 41 -6.65 4.12 8.19
C VAL A 41 -5.73 3.07 8.80
N GLU A 42 -4.41 3.28 8.74
CA GLU A 42 -3.40 2.38 9.32
C GLU A 42 -3.59 2.21 10.83
N PHE A 43 -3.83 3.31 11.54
CA PHE A 43 -4.08 3.29 12.98
C PHE A 43 -5.34 2.50 13.33
N GLN A 44 -6.45 2.76 12.63
CA GLN A 44 -7.72 2.05 12.87
C GLN A 44 -7.62 0.57 12.52
N TRP A 45 -6.96 0.25 11.41
CA TRP A 45 -6.69 -1.13 10.99
C TRP A 45 -5.90 -1.89 12.06
N GLY A 46 -4.81 -1.31 12.57
CA GLY A 46 -3.99 -1.93 13.61
C GLY A 46 -4.80 -2.25 14.87
N ARG A 47 -5.61 -1.28 15.34
CA ARG A 47 -6.46 -1.51 16.51
C ARG A 47 -7.49 -2.61 16.32
N LEU A 48 -8.07 -2.72 15.12
CA LEU A 48 -9.04 -3.77 14.82
C LEU A 48 -8.34 -5.14 14.71
N LEU A 49 -7.16 -5.20 14.11
CA LEU A 49 -6.36 -6.41 14.05
C LEU A 49 -5.99 -6.89 15.46
N ASP A 50 -5.50 -6.00 16.32
CA ASP A 50 -5.19 -6.32 17.71
C ASP A 50 -6.42 -6.90 18.43
N SER A 51 -7.59 -6.29 18.23
CA SER A 51 -8.85 -6.77 18.83
C SER A 51 -9.24 -8.17 18.32
N ILE A 52 -9.03 -8.47 17.03
CA ILE A 52 -9.30 -9.79 16.46
C ILE A 52 -8.35 -10.84 17.01
N LEU A 53 -7.06 -10.49 17.15
CA LEU A 53 -6.04 -11.39 17.69
C LEU A 53 -6.25 -11.67 19.18
N GLU A 54 -6.72 -10.68 19.94
CA GLU A 54 -6.96 -10.82 21.38
C GLU A 54 -8.28 -11.54 21.70
N LEU A 55 -9.35 -11.24 20.95
CA LEU A 55 -10.71 -11.67 21.32
C LEU A 55 -11.21 -12.90 20.55
N CYS A 56 -10.64 -13.21 19.39
CA CYS A 56 -11.08 -14.34 18.58
C CYS A 56 -10.15 -15.56 18.77
N PRO A 57 -10.72 -16.78 18.84
CA PRO A 57 -9.91 -17.99 18.87
C PRO A 57 -9.15 -18.16 17.54
N PRO A 58 -7.96 -18.79 17.56
CA PRO A 58 -7.17 -19.05 16.35
C PRO A 58 -7.81 -20.16 15.51
N ASN A 59 -8.75 -19.77 14.66
CA ASN A 59 -9.49 -20.64 13.76
C ASN A 59 -9.53 -20.06 12.34
N ARG A 60 -10.17 -20.80 11.43
CA ARG A 60 -10.29 -20.41 10.02
C ARG A 60 -11.01 -19.08 9.85
N GLU A 61 -12.01 -18.81 10.71
CA GLU A 61 -12.79 -17.59 10.68
C GLU A 61 -11.93 -16.37 11.04
N GLN A 62 -11.05 -16.50 12.04
CA GLN A 62 -10.07 -15.45 12.38
C GLN A 62 -9.12 -15.18 11.21
N GLU A 63 -8.57 -16.24 10.61
CA GLU A 63 -7.67 -16.11 9.45
C GLU A 63 -8.37 -15.40 8.27
N GLN A 64 -9.60 -15.80 7.95
CA GLN A 64 -10.40 -15.15 6.92
C GLN A 64 -10.69 -13.67 7.23
N ALA A 65 -11.00 -13.36 8.50
CA ALA A 65 -11.22 -11.99 8.93
C ALA A 65 -9.97 -11.12 8.73
N ILE A 66 -8.79 -11.64 9.05
CA ILE A 66 -7.51 -10.93 8.85
C ILE A 66 -7.25 -10.69 7.36
N ILE A 67 -7.43 -11.69 6.50
CA ILE A 67 -7.25 -11.55 5.04
C ILE A 67 -8.19 -10.49 4.45
N HIS A 68 -9.46 -10.49 4.86
CA HIS A 68 -10.42 -9.48 4.41
C HIS A 68 -10.06 -8.09 4.93
N LEU A 69 -9.62 -8.01 6.19
CA LEU A 69 -9.19 -6.76 6.80
C LEU A 69 -7.97 -6.14 6.10
N GLU A 70 -6.98 -6.95 5.72
CA GLU A 70 -5.85 -6.53 4.88
C GLU A 70 -6.31 -6.04 3.49
N SER A 71 -7.25 -6.74 2.87
CA SER A 71 -7.79 -6.37 1.56
C SER A 71 -8.49 -5.01 1.61
N VAL A 72 -9.29 -4.76 2.67
CA VAL A 72 -9.99 -3.48 2.89
C VAL A 72 -9.00 -2.35 3.14
N ARG A 73 -7.95 -2.58 3.93
CA ARG A 73 -6.87 -1.60 4.16
C ARG A 73 -6.23 -1.17 2.84
N GLU A 74 -5.83 -2.14 2.02
CA GLU A 74 -5.19 -1.86 0.74
C GLU A 74 -6.12 -1.11 -0.23
N TRP A 75 -7.39 -1.51 -0.27
CA TRP A 75 -8.41 -0.79 -1.04
C TRP A 75 -8.57 0.65 -0.55
N ALA A 76 -8.67 0.87 0.77
CA ALA A 76 -8.83 2.20 1.36
C ALA A 76 -7.64 3.11 1.05
N ARG A 77 -6.40 2.61 1.21
CA ARG A 77 -5.17 3.33 0.83
C ARG A 77 -5.20 3.79 -0.62
N LYS A 78 -5.55 2.88 -1.54
CA LYS A 78 -5.64 3.19 -2.98
C LYS A 78 -6.77 4.18 -3.29
N SER A 79 -7.89 4.10 -2.58
CA SER A 79 -9.02 5.02 -2.75
C SER A 79 -8.67 6.45 -2.34
N ILE A 80 -7.90 6.64 -1.25
CA ILE A 80 -7.39 7.95 -0.84
C ILE A 80 -6.49 8.55 -1.92
N ILE A 81 -5.57 7.75 -2.47
CA ILE A 81 -4.65 8.20 -3.51
C ILE A 81 -5.41 8.61 -4.78
N ARG A 82 -6.43 7.84 -5.19
CA ARG A 82 -7.22 8.08 -6.41
C ARG A 82 -8.26 9.20 -6.26
N GLY A 83 -8.87 9.34 -5.08
CA GLY A 83 -9.97 10.26 -4.81
C GLY A 83 -9.59 11.75 -4.82
N SER A 84 -8.29 12.07 -4.81
CA SER A 84 -7.78 13.45 -4.84
C SER A 84 -7.38 13.92 -6.24
N GLN A 85 -7.65 13.15 -7.30
CA GLN A 85 -7.49 13.64 -8.68
C GLN A 85 -8.65 14.62 -9.01
N PRO A 86 -8.37 15.89 -9.36
CA PRO A 86 -9.39 16.88 -9.74
C PRO A 86 -10.08 16.57 -11.07
#